data_AF-A0A514LGN6-F1
#
_entry.id   AF-A0A514LGN6-F1
#
_cell.length_a   1.000
_cell.length_b   1.000
_cell.length_c   1.000
_cell.angle_alpha   90.00
_cell.angle_beta   90.00
_cell.angle_gamma   90.00
#
_symmetry.space_group_name_H-M   'P 1'
#
loop_
_entity.id
_entity.type
_entity.pdbx_description
1 polymer ?
#
loop_
_entity_poly.entity_id
_entity_poly.type
_entity_poly.pdbx_seq_one_letter_code
_entity_poly.pdbx_strand_id
1 'polypeptide(L)'
;MKTWDRIFYIIIACLALGTVIFGMEGTHEIPFLVLAVSFFGLSLISYFLFFSLLTTGWFYNIWALNGILIAIAFYFEDASIVLIPLTLIWLAVLASDYFIRQQGH
;
A
#
# COMPACT_ATOMS: atom_id res chain seq x y z
N MET A 1 9.29 16.12 -4.60
CA MET A 1 8.09 15.71 -5.36
C MET A 1 7.41 16.92 -5.95
N LYS A 2 7.21 16.90 -7.27
CA LYS A 2 6.38 17.87 -7.98
C LYS A 2 4.91 17.60 -7.65
N THR A 3 4.03 18.57 -7.88
CA THR A 3 2.58 18.43 -7.65
C THR A 3 1.98 17.23 -8.38
N TRP A 4 2.52 16.90 -9.55
CA TRP A 4 2.13 15.74 -10.36
C TRP A 4 2.39 14.40 -9.67
N ASP A 5 3.53 14.25 -8.97
CA ASP A 5 3.82 13.04 -8.20
C ASP A 5 2.75 12.85 -7.12
N ARG A 6 2.35 13.93 -6.44
CA ARG A 6 1.32 13.86 -5.38
C ARG A 6 -0.04 13.41 -5.91
N ILE A 7 -0.44 13.88 -7.08
CA ILE A 7 -1.71 13.48 -7.72
C ILE A 7 -1.70 12.00 -8.07
N PHE A 8 -0.58 11.50 -8.61
CA PHE A 8 -0.43 10.08 -8.92
C PHE A 8 -0.58 9.19 -7.67
N TYR A 9 0.06 9.58 -6.57
CA TYR A 9 -0.08 8.88 -5.29
C TYR A 9 -1.49 8.95 -4.69
N ILE A 10 -2.20 10.07 -4.86
CA ILE A 10 -3.61 10.20 -4.45
C ILE A 10 -4.48 9.21 -5.23
N ILE A 11 -4.29 9.10 -6.55
CA ILE A 11 -5.05 8.16 -7.38
C ILE A 11 -4.78 6.72 -6.92
N ILE A 12 -3.52 6.37 -6.67
CA ILE A 12 -3.16 5.04 -6.17
C ILE A 12 -3.78 4.77 -4.79
N ALA A 13 -3.76 5.75 -3.88
CA ALA A 13 -4.37 5.62 -2.56
C ALA A 13 -5.90 5.47 -2.63
N CYS A 14 -6.57 6.19 -3.54
CA CYS A 14 -8.00 6.04 -3.78
C CYS A 14 -8.34 4.65 -4.35
N LEU A 15 -7.52 4.10 -5.25
CA LEU A 15 -7.69 2.74 -5.78
C LEU A 15 -7.45 1.68 -4.69
N ALA A 16 -6.49 1.92 -3.80
CA ALA A 16 -6.23 1.07 -2.63
C ALA A 16 -7.43 1.07 -1.67
N LEU A 17 -7.98 2.25 -1.35
CA LEU A 17 -9.18 2.37 -0.52
C LEU A 17 -10.40 1.75 -1.17
N GLY A 18 -10.55 1.87 -2.50
CA GLY A 18 -11.61 1.19 -3.25
C GLY A 18 -11.52 -0.32 -3.12
N THR A 19 -10.33 -0.90 -3.31
CA THR A 19 -10.10 -2.35 -3.17
C THR A 19 -10.34 -2.85 -1.74
N VAL A 20 -10.02 -2.04 -0.72
CA VAL A 20 -10.39 -2.30 0.68
C VAL A 20 -11.92 -2.40 0.85
N ILE A 21 -12.66 -1.39 0.37
CA ILE A 21 -14.11 -1.27 0.59
C ILE A 21 -14.90 -2.36 -0.15
N PHE A 22 -14.57 -2.62 -1.41
CA PHE A 22 -15.24 -3.66 -2.20
C PHE A 22 -14.87 -5.08 -1.74
N GLY A 23 -13.69 -5.23 -1.13
CA GLY A 23 -13.24 -6.50 -0.55
C GLY A 23 -13.90 -6.87 0.79
N MET A 24 -14.73 -5.98 1.38
CA MET A 24 -15.26 -6.18 2.72
C MET A 24 -16.32 -7.28 2.84
N GLU A 25 -17.02 -7.65 1.76
CA GLU A 25 -17.95 -8.78 1.78
C GLU A 25 -17.18 -10.08 2.07
N GLY A 26 -17.25 -10.56 3.33
CA GLY A 26 -16.54 -11.75 3.82
C GLY A 26 -15.33 -11.49 4.73
N THR A 27 -14.90 -10.24 4.91
CA THR A 27 -13.70 -9.91 5.72
C THR A 27 -13.79 -10.22 7.22
N HIS A 28 -14.99 -10.42 7.76
CA HIS A 28 -15.17 -10.80 9.17
C HIS A 28 -14.58 -12.18 9.50
N GLU A 29 -14.37 -13.05 8.51
CA GLU A 29 -13.80 -14.39 8.69
C GLU A 29 -12.29 -14.45 8.44
N ILE A 30 -11.67 -13.34 8.02
CA ILE A 30 -10.34 -13.30 7.39
C ILE A 30 -9.43 -12.28 8.10
N PRO A 31 -8.96 -12.54 9.34
CA PRO A 31 -8.30 -11.56 10.19
C PRO A 31 -6.97 -11.05 9.64
N PHE A 32 -6.21 -11.89 8.92
CA PHE A 32 -4.92 -11.50 8.35
C PHE A 32 -5.07 -10.56 7.15
N LEU A 33 -6.14 -10.75 6.36
CA LEU A 33 -6.47 -9.83 5.28
C LEU A 33 -6.85 -8.46 5.83
N VAL A 34 -7.71 -8.40 6.85
CA VAL A 34 -8.09 -7.14 7.50
C VAL A 34 -6.86 -6.41 8.04
N LEU A 35 -5.93 -7.13 8.67
CA LEU A 35 -4.69 -6.56 9.18
C LEU A 35 -3.82 -6.00 8.05
N ALA A 36 -3.58 -6.77 6.98
CA ALA A 36 -2.78 -6.35 5.84
C ALA A 36 -3.37 -5.10 5.18
N VAL A 37 -4.67 -5.12 4.92
CA VAL A 37 -5.45 -4.04 4.32
C VAL A 37 -5.43 -2.77 5.18
N SER A 38 -5.67 -2.91 6.49
CA SER A 38 -5.68 -1.77 7.43
C SER A 38 -4.29 -1.15 7.58
N PHE A 39 -3.27 -2.00 7.72
CA PHE A 39 -1.89 -1.54 7.81
C PHE A 39 -1.47 -0.83 6.52
N PHE A 40 -1.85 -1.36 5.36
CA PHE A 40 -1.59 -0.75 4.06
C PHE A 40 -2.26 0.61 3.90
N GLY A 41 -3.55 0.71 4.27
CA GLY A 41 -4.28 1.97 4.25
C GLY A 41 -3.65 3.02 5.18
N LEU A 42 -3.31 2.65 6.41
CA LEU A 42 -2.63 3.54 7.36
C LEU A 42 -1.26 3.98 6.88
N SER A 43 -0.51 3.08 6.24
CA SER A 43 0.80 3.37 5.66
C SER A 43 0.69 4.41 4.54
N LEU A 44 -0.29 4.25 3.64
CA LEU A 44 -0.59 5.20 2.57
C LEU A 44 -1.01 6.57 3.11
N ILE A 45 -1.94 6.60 4.07
CA ILE A 45 -2.43 7.84 4.69
C ILE A 45 -1.27 8.57 5.38
N SER A 46 -0.45 7.84 6.14
CA SER A 46 0.70 8.42 6.83
C SER A 46 1.72 8.97 5.84
N TYR A 47 2.04 8.20 4.79
CA TYR A 47 2.92 8.64 3.72
C TYR A 47 2.43 9.94 3.07
N PHE A 48 1.11 10.05 2.84
CA PHE A 48 0.52 11.24 2.26
C PHE A 48 0.53 12.45 3.21
N LEU A 49 0.04 12.29 4.44
CA LEU A 49 -0.09 13.38 5.41
C LEU A 49 1.27 13.94 5.85
N PHE A 50 2.28 13.09 5.96
CA PHE A 50 3.57 13.44 6.54
C PHE A 50 4.72 13.34 5.53
N PHE A 51 4.46 13.35 4.23
CA PHE A 51 5.49 13.12 3.19
C PHE A 51 6.73 14.02 3.34
N SER A 52 6.58 15.25 3.86
CA SER A 52 7.67 16.20 4.07
C SER A 52 8.53 15.91 5.31
N LEU A 53 8.03 15.09 6.23
CA LEU A 53 8.67 14.70 7.49
C LEU A 53 9.22 13.26 7.45
N LEU A 54 8.66 12.42 6.58
CA LEU A 54 9.01 11.02 6.50
C LEU A 54 10.31 10.80 5.74
N THR A 55 11.21 10.03 6.34
CA THR A 55 12.51 9.71 5.75
C THR A 55 12.39 8.57 4.74
N THR A 56 13.38 8.49 3.85
CA THR A 56 13.55 7.36 2.94
C THR A 56 13.59 6.01 3.67
N GLY A 57 14.24 5.98 4.85
CA GLY A 57 14.30 4.79 5.69
C GLY A 57 12.95 4.41 6.29
N TRP A 58 12.12 5.40 6.66
CA TRP A 58 10.75 5.12 7.11
C TRP A 58 9.94 4.46 5.99
N PHE A 59 10.00 5.02 4.77
CA PHE A 59 9.24 4.49 3.63
C PHE A 59 9.59 3.02 3.37
N TYR A 60 10.87 2.68 3.16
CA TYR A 60 11.26 1.31 2.84
C TYR A 60 10.95 0.31 3.96
N ASN A 61 11.11 0.68 5.24
CA ASN A 61 10.79 -0.22 6.35
C ASN A 61 9.27 -0.49 6.44
N ILE A 62 8.45 0.55 6.32
CA ILE A 62 6.99 0.41 6.35
C ILE A 62 6.48 -0.31 5.10
N TRP A 63 7.04 -0.03 3.92
CA TRP A 63 6.66 -0.71 2.70
C TRP A 63 7.07 -2.18 2.68
N ALA A 64 8.24 -2.52 3.24
CA ALA A 64 8.65 -3.91 3.44
C ALA A 64 7.72 -4.64 4.40
N LEU A 65 7.32 -3.99 5.50
CA LEU A 65 6.37 -4.55 6.47
C LEU A 65 4.99 -4.81 5.83
N ASN A 66 4.52 -3.91 4.96
CA ASN A 66 3.34 -4.15 4.14
C ASN A 66 3.48 -5.39 3.26
N GLY A 67 4.63 -5.56 2.59
CA GLY A 67 4.91 -6.76 1.80
C GLY A 67 4.89 -8.05 2.63
N ILE A 68 5.43 -8.02 3.84
CA ILE A 68 5.39 -9.15 4.78
C ILE A 68 3.93 -9.47 5.17
N LEU A 69 3.12 -8.46 5.48
CA LEU A 69 1.71 -8.68 5.84
C LEU A 69 0.89 -9.24 4.68
N ILE A 70 1.14 -8.78 3.46
CA ILE A 70 0.52 -9.34 2.24
C ILE A 70 0.95 -10.80 2.05
N ALA A 71 2.23 -11.12 2.25
CA ALA A 71 2.73 -12.50 2.14
C ALA A 71 2.13 -13.42 3.22
N ILE A 72 2.01 -12.94 4.46
CA ILE A 72 1.32 -13.66 5.54
C ILE A 72 -0.14 -13.89 5.17
N ALA A 73 -0.82 -12.88 4.62
CA ALA A 73 -2.21 -13.04 4.19
C ALA A 73 -2.35 -14.10 3.07
N PHE A 74 -1.45 -14.14 2.08
CA PHE A 74 -1.42 -15.23 1.08
C PHE A 74 -1.12 -16.62 1.65
N TYR A 75 -0.38 -16.69 2.77
CA TYR A 75 -0.06 -17.98 3.38
C TYR A 75 -1.27 -18.60 4.09
N PHE A 76 -2.07 -17.77 4.73
CA PHE A 76 -3.25 -18.23 5.49
C PHE A 76 -4.54 -18.25 4.68
N GLU A 77 -4.63 -17.42 3.64
CA GLU A 77 -5.84 -17.23 2.86
C GLU A 77 -5.58 -17.64 1.41
N ASP A 78 -6.51 -18.38 0.81
CA ASP A 78 -6.51 -18.59 -0.64
C ASP A 78 -6.47 -17.23 -1.34
N ALA A 79 -5.75 -17.17 -2.47
CA ALA A 79 -5.49 -15.95 -3.24
C ALA A 79 -6.77 -15.15 -3.49
N SER A 80 -7.10 -14.28 -2.54
CA SER A 80 -8.40 -13.63 -2.51
C SER A 80 -8.44 -12.57 -3.60
N ILE A 81 -9.65 -12.26 -4.07
CA ILE A 81 -9.87 -11.20 -5.07
C ILE A 81 -9.33 -9.84 -4.62
N VAL A 82 -9.03 -9.67 -3.32
CA VAL A 82 -8.49 -8.46 -2.70
C VAL A 82 -6.95 -8.49 -2.65
N LEU A 83 -6.34 -9.65 -2.38
CA LEU A 83 -4.88 -9.77 -2.23
C LEU A 83 -4.11 -9.50 -3.52
N ILE A 84 -4.65 -9.93 -4.66
CA ILE A 84 -4.01 -9.69 -5.96
C ILE A 84 -3.95 -8.19 -6.28
N PRO A 85 -5.07 -7.43 -6.26
CA PRO A 85 -5.01 -5.97 -6.41
C PRO A 85 -4.13 -5.28 -5.38
N LEU A 86 -4.21 -5.68 -4.11
CA LEU A 86 -3.40 -5.08 -3.03
C LEU A 86 -1.90 -5.22 -3.31
N THR A 87 -1.48 -6.38 -3.83
CA THR A 87 -0.09 -6.66 -4.23
C THR A 87 0.35 -5.79 -5.41
N LEU A 88 -0.51 -5.61 -6.40
CA LEU A 88 -0.22 -4.75 -7.55
C LEU A 88 -0.05 -3.29 -7.12
N ILE A 89 -0.89 -2.81 -6.21
CA ILE A 89 -0.81 -1.46 -5.65
C ILE A 89 0.46 -1.31 -4.82
N TRP A 90 0.78 -2.30 -3.98
CA TRP A 90 2.03 -2.31 -3.21
C TRP A 90 3.26 -2.18 -4.10
N LEU A 91 3.34 -2.97 -5.18
CA LEU A 91 4.41 -2.93 -6.17
C LEU A 91 4.44 -1.60 -6.94
N ALA A 92 3.28 -1.10 -7.37
CA ALA A 92 3.20 0.16 -8.11
C ALA A 92 3.72 1.34 -7.28
N VAL A 93 3.38 1.40 -5.99
CA VAL A 93 3.90 2.44 -5.10
C VAL A 93 5.41 2.31 -4.92
N LEU A 94 5.90 1.09 -4.63
CA LEU A 94 7.33 0.85 -4.45
C LEU A 94 8.15 1.24 -5.70
N ALA A 95 7.67 0.83 -6.88
CA ALA A 95 8.30 1.17 -8.14
C ALA A 95 8.26 2.69 -8.39
N SER A 96 7.13 3.35 -8.14
CA SER A 96 7.00 4.78 -8.36
C SER A 96 7.92 5.62 -7.47
N ASP A 97 8.05 5.28 -6.18
CA ASP A 97 9.00 5.95 -5.26
C ASP A 97 10.44 5.77 -5.76
N TYR A 98 10.79 4.55 -6.16
CA TYR A 98 12.12 4.25 -6.70
C TYR A 98 12.44 5.09 -7.95
N PHE A 99 11.53 5.15 -8.92
CA PHE A 99 11.71 5.94 -10.14
C PHE A 99 11.81 7.45 -9.85
N ILE A 100 10.97 7.99 -8.96
CA ILE A 100 11.00 9.42 -8.60
C ILE A 100 12.34 9.79 -7.97
N ARG A 101 12.90 8.91 -7.13
CA ARG A 101 14.21 9.14 -6.51
C ARG A 101 15.36 9.07 -7.51
N GLN A 102 15.30 8.16 -8.49
CA GLN A 102 16.31 8.09 -9.54
C GLN A 102 16.35 9.36 -10.42
N GLN A 103 15.21 10.01 -10.67
CA GLN A 103 15.16 11.26 -11.44
C GLN A 103 15.68 12.48 -10.69
N GLY A 104 15.88 12.38 -9.37
CA GLY A 104 16.40 13.45 -8.52
C GLY A 104 17.92 13.45 -8.34
N HIS A 105 18.62 12.46 -8.92
CA HIS A 105 20.08 12.36 -9.00
C HIS A 105 20.56 12.69 -10.42
#